data_AF-A0A2V2C8N4-F1
#
_entry.id   AF-A0A2V2C8N4-F1
#
_cell.length_a   1.000
_cell.length_b   1.000
_cell.length_c   1.000
_cell.angle_alpha   90.00
_cell.angle_beta   90.00
_cell.angle_gamma   90.00
#
_symmetry.space_group_name_H-M   'P 1'
#
loop_
_entity.id
_entity.type
_entity.pdbx_description
1 polymer ?
#
loop_
_entity_poly.entity_id
_entity_poly.type
_entity_poly.pdbx_seq_one_letter_code
_entity_poly.pdbx_strand_id
1 'polypeptide(L)' 'MGDSFCKLIYDVKKCQLVGVHIIGSYASEMMYGAAAMAYSKLPMQHLDKIVFPHPTACEVIREALFML' A
#
# COMPACT_ATOMS: atom_id res chain seq x y z
N MET A 1 -15.87 -0.17 18.03
CA MET A 1 -15.15 -0.38 16.76
C MET A 1 -13.88 0.42 16.86
N GLY A 2 -12.71 -0.21 16.72
CA GLY A 2 -11.43 0.50 16.75
C GLY A 2 -11.16 1.18 15.41
N ASP A 3 -10.35 2.24 15.44
CA ASP A 3 -9.95 2.94 14.22
C ASP A 3 -9.13 2.02 13.32
N SER A 4 -9.40 2.10 12.00
CA SER A 4 -8.65 1.39 10.97
C SER A 4 -7.70 2.35 10.28
N PHE A 5 -6.48 1.90 9.96
CA PHE A 5 -5.51 2.73 9.24
C PHE A 5 -4.55 1.89 8.40
N CYS A 6 -3.98 2.53 7.38
CA CYS A 6 -2.91 2.01 6.56
C CYS A 6 -1.70 2.94 6.66
N LYS A 7 -0.53 2.40 6.98
CA LYS A 7 0.74 3.13 7.06
C LYS A 7 1.75 2.50 6.12
N LEU A 8 2.27 3.31 5.19
CA LEU A 8 3.35 2.93 4.29
C LEU A 8 4.70 3.45 4.82
N ILE A 9 5.75 2.68 4.62
CA ILE A 9 7.14 3.06 4.94
C ILE A 9 7.91 3.05 3.63
N TYR A 10 8.48 4.19 3.27
CA TYR A 10 9.15 4.42 2.01
C TYR A 10 10.60 4.85 2.20
N ASP A 11 11.51 4.27 1.43
CA ASP A 11 12.92 4.67 1.37
C ASP A 11 13.08 5.74 0.29
N VAL A 12 13.25 7.00 0.72
CA VAL A 12 13.37 8.17 -0.16
C VAL A 12 14.64 8.12 -1.02
N LYS A 13 15.72 7.47 -0.55
CA LYS A 13 16.99 7.40 -1.30
C LYS A 13 16.93 6.35 -2.40
N LYS A 14 16.28 5.22 -2.12
CA LYS A 14 16.11 4.11 -3.08
C LYS A 14 14.81 4.20 -3.88
N CYS A 15 13.97 5.17 -3.58
CA CYS A 15 12.64 5.35 -4.15
C CYS A 15 11.79 4.07 -4.12
N GLN A 16 11.74 3.35 -3.00
CA GLN A 16 11.04 2.06 -2.93
C GLN A 16 10.22 1.93 -1.64
N LEU A 17 9.11 1.20 -1.74
CA LEU A 17 8.32 0.77 -0.59
C LEU A 17 9.09 -0.31 0.19
N VAL A 18 9.30 -0.09 1.50
CA VAL A 18 10.07 -1.01 2.37
C VAL A 18 9.25 -1.63 3.48
N GLY A 19 8.03 -1.15 3.73
CA GLY A 19 7.15 -1.73 4.75
C GLY A 19 5.73 -1.19 4.69
N VAL A 20 4.80 -1.98 5.20
CA VAL A 20 3.37 -1.66 5.25
C VAL A 20 2.78 -2.16 6.57
N HIS A 21 1.95 -1.34 7.22
CA HIS A 21 1.14 -1.74 8.37
C HIS A 21 -0.33 -1.44 8.08
N ILE A 22 -1.20 -2.41 8.32
CA ILE A 22 -2.64 -2.29 8.07
C ILE A 22 -3.36 -2.77 9.33
N ILE A 23 -4.27 -1.94 9.82
CA ILE A 23 -5.25 -2.30 10.85
C ILE A 23 -6.63 -2.05 10.26
N GLY A 24 -7.48 -3.08 10.26
CA GLY A 24 -8.84 -2.98 9.75
C GLY A 24 -9.37 -4.32 9.24
N SER A 25 -10.61 -4.33 8.77
CA SER A 25 -11.19 -5.48 8.10
C SER A 25 -10.42 -5.80 6.81
N TYR A 26 -10.28 -7.09 6.49
CA TYR A 26 -9.58 -7.59 5.29
C TYR A 26 -8.09 -7.25 5.21
N ALA A 27 -7.46 -6.94 6.35
CA ALA A 27 -6.04 -6.58 6.40
C ALA A 27 -5.13 -7.69 5.84
N SER A 28 -5.47 -8.96 6.04
CA SER A 28 -4.68 -10.10 5.54
C SER A 28 -4.68 -10.17 4.02
N GLU A 29 -5.84 -10.00 3.40
CA GLU A 29 -6.03 -10.00 1.94
C GLU A 29 -5.34 -8.80 1.31
N MET A 30 -5.45 -7.62 1.93
CA MET A 30 -4.78 -6.41 1.50
C MET A 30 -3.25 -6.50 1.65
N MET A 31 -2.79 -7.12 2.73
CA MET A 31 -1.36 -7.30 3.01
C MET A 31 -0.68 -8.15 1.93
N TYR A 32 -1.39 -9.09 1.31
CA TYR A 32 -0.84 -9.87 0.18
C TYR A 32 -0.40 -8.97 -0.98
N GLY A 33 -1.27 -8.04 -1.41
CA GLY A 33 -0.93 -7.07 -2.46
C GLY A 33 0.18 -6.10 -2.02
N ALA A 34 0.12 -5.63 -0.78
CA ALA A 34 1.14 -4.76 -0.20
C ALA A 34 2.53 -5.42 -0.15
N ALA A 35 2.59 -6.69 0.24
CA ALA A 35 3.82 -7.48 0.27
C ALA A 35 4.38 -7.69 -1.15
N ALA A 36 3.53 -7.96 -2.13
CA ALA A 36 3.95 -8.08 -3.53
C ALA A 36 4.54 -6.75 -4.05
N MET A 37 3.93 -5.60 -3.72
CA MET A 37 4.46 -4.28 -4.04
C MET A 37 5.82 -4.02 -3.39
N ALA A 38 5.98 -4.28 -2.10
CA ALA A 38 7.26 -4.13 -1.40
C ALA A 38 8.35 -5.05 -1.97
N TYR A 39 7.99 -6.30 -2.33
CA TYR A 39 8.93 -7.25 -2.92
C TYR A 39 9.38 -6.84 -4.33
N SER A 40 8.49 -6.24 -5.12
CA SER A 40 8.78 -5.81 -6.50
C SER A 40 9.88 -4.75 -6.60
N LYS A 41 10.13 -3.99 -5.52
CA LYS A 41 11.07 -2.86 -5.46
C LYS A 41 10.86 -1.84 -6.59
N LEU A 42 9.63 -1.73 -7.08
CA LEU A 42 9.30 -0.76 -8.11
C LEU A 42 9.42 0.66 -7.57
N PRO A 43 9.92 1.61 -8.39
CA PRO A 43 9.86 3.02 -8.05
C PRO A 43 8.41 3.51 -7.95
N MET A 44 8.19 4.55 -7.16
CA MET A 44 6.84 5.10 -6.93
C MET A 44 6.07 5.42 -8.23
N GLN A 45 6.75 5.92 -9.26
CA GLN A 45 6.21 6.22 -10.61
C GLN A 45 5.64 5.00 -11.37
N HIS A 46 5.82 3.80 -10.82
CA HIS A 46 5.23 2.56 -11.32
C HIS A 46 4.20 1.98 -10.36
N LEU A 47 4.31 2.26 -9.06
CA LEU A 47 3.34 1.84 -8.05
C LEU A 47 2.02 2.62 -8.16
N ASP A 48 2.09 3.92 -8.49
CA ASP A 48 0.93 4.78 -8.73
C ASP A 48 0.07 4.36 -9.94
N LYS A 49 0.64 3.57 -10.86
CA LYS A 49 -0.06 3.00 -12.03
C LYS A 49 -0.82 1.71 -11.74
N ILE A 50 -0.67 1.15 -10.54
CA ILE A 50 -1.41 -0.06 -10.15
C ILE A 50 -2.88 0.30 -9.99
N VAL A 51 -3.72 -0.31 -10.83
CA VAL A 51 -5.17 -0.12 -10.77
C VAL A 51 -5.75 -1.02 -9.70
N PHE A 52 -6.33 -0.41 -8.66
CA PHE A 52 -7.12 -1.12 -7.66
C PHE A 52 -8.58 -1.20 -8.12
N PRO A 53 -9.25 -2.35 -7.97
CA PRO A 53 -10.67 -2.45 -8.30
C PRO A 53 -11.51 -1.48 -7.46
N HIS A 54 -12.57 -0.94 -8.05
CA HIS A 54 -13.50 -0.02 -7.39
C HIS A 54 -14.92 -0.60 -7.34
N PRO A 55 -15.66 -0.48 -6.22
CA PRO A 55 -15.22 0.00 -4.90
C PRO A 55 -14.58 -1.13 -4.06
N THR A 56 -13.41 -0.90 -3.44
CA THR A 56 -12.77 -1.91 -2.58
C THR A 56 -12.01 -1.34 -1.39
N ALA A 57 -11.87 -2.13 -0.32
CA ALA A 57 -11.05 -1.79 0.84
C ALA A 57 -9.56 -1.57 0.48
N CYS A 58 -9.07 -2.23 -0.57
CA CYS A 58 -7.70 -2.08 -1.06
C CYS A 58 -7.38 -0.66 -1.58
N GLU A 59 -8.39 0.14 -1.90
CA GLU A 59 -8.20 1.52 -2.35
C GLU A 59 -7.46 2.38 -1.32
N VAL A 60 -7.51 2.04 -0.01
CA VAL A 60 -6.73 2.75 1.02
C VAL A 60 -5.22 2.65 0.80
N ILE A 61 -4.72 1.57 0.19
CA ILE A 61 -3.29 1.45 -0.14
C ILE A 61 -2.95 2.40 -1.29
N ARG A 62 -3.83 2.50 -2.30
CA ARG A 62 -3.69 3.46 -3.40
C ARG A 62 -3.66 4.90 -2.87
N GLU A 63 -4.62 5.26 -2.03
CA GLU A 63 -4.67 6.59 -1.42
C GLU A 63 -3.42 6.88 -0.58
N ALA A 64 -2.96 5.91 0.21
CA ALA A 64 -1.72 6.07 0.98
C ALA A 64 -0.48 6.24 0.07
N LEU A 65 -0.42 5.56 -1.09
CA LEU A 65 0.65 5.76 -2.07
C LEU A 65 0.63 7.18 -2.64
N PHE A 66 -0.54 7.74 -2.94
CA PHE A 66 -0.67 9.12 -3.45
C PHE A 66 -0.30 10.20 -2.43
N MET A 67 -0.21 9.86 -1.14
CA MET A 67 0.21 10.77 -0.07
C MET A 67 1.74 10.76 0.19
N LEU A 68 2.50 9.89 -0.47
CA LEU A 68 3.96 9.80 -0.38
C LEU A 68 4.66 10.78 -1.33
#